data_AF-A0A556QRR7-F1
#
_entry.id   AF-A0A556QRR7-F1
#
_cell.length_a   1.000
_cell.length_b   1.000
_cell.length_c   1.000
_cell.angle_alpha   90.00
_cell.angle_beta   90.00
_cell.angle_gamma   90.00
#
_symmetry.space_group_name_H-M   'P 1'
#
loop_
_entity.id
_entity.type
_entity.pdbx_description
1 polymer ?
#
loop_
_entity_poly.entity_id
_entity_poly.type
_entity_poly.pdbx_seq_one_letter_code
_entity_poly.pdbx_strand_id
1 'polypeptide(L)'
;MKTSLHPLSLVLLSAITALSAHAANLAWSPSGTFGGTVSAPTGSGGAGTWDTTSAFWSNSSGVVAWNNANGDTAIFGGTAATVTLGSDITVNDITITPASYVIARDTGNAFSLNVTGTITNANAATITAKLSGSSGLTKSGIGTLGLFGTVANTYTGNTVINAGTLQPRANGALPTGTTVIIGTGTNVATLDVRVSQTIAGLTTGGTGAATVTNNQTNGTTTLTVSSTSTDSTFSGVIKDGDATKFIALTKSGSSTFTLTGANTYSGATTVNAGTLATGSTGTFGGGNVSVAAGAALTFGNNASIGDLKALTFASTSSIALNFTGAETVGSVFNSVTATFLADGTYDATGLNNFFGVSAFSGTGSLTVSAIPEPATVAMLAGLAGLGLAATRRRRHA
;
A
#
# COMPACT_ATOMS: atom_id res chain seq x y z
N MET A 1 -40.97 30.38 72.67
CA MET A 1 -39.61 30.48 73.26
C MET A 1 -38.76 29.37 72.64
N LYS A 2 -37.82 29.76 71.76
CA LYS A 2 -36.73 28.96 71.15
C LYS A 2 -37.06 27.57 70.58
N THR A 3 -37.29 27.48 69.27
CA THR A 3 -37.01 26.26 68.48
C THR A 3 -35.62 26.37 67.87
N SER A 4 -34.73 25.45 68.28
CA SER A 4 -33.31 25.36 67.90
C SER A 4 -33.15 24.84 66.47
N LEU A 5 -32.27 25.52 65.72
CA LEU A 5 -31.74 25.06 64.44
C LEU A 5 -30.74 23.90 64.64
N HIS A 6 -30.78 22.93 63.74
CA HIS A 6 -29.62 22.14 63.31
C HIS A 6 -29.51 22.26 61.78
N PRO A 7 -28.36 22.63 61.20
CA PRO A 7 -28.22 22.72 59.76
C PRO A 7 -27.89 21.34 59.15
N LEU A 8 -28.66 20.96 58.12
CA LEU A 8 -28.33 19.89 57.19
C LEU A 8 -27.08 20.32 56.39
N SER A 9 -26.02 19.54 56.45
CA SER A 9 -24.80 19.74 55.66
C SER A 9 -25.10 19.39 54.20
N LEU A 10 -25.24 20.41 53.35
CA LEU A 10 -25.38 20.25 51.90
C LEU A 10 -23.98 20.07 51.30
N VAL A 11 -23.57 18.82 51.07
CA VAL A 11 -22.41 18.51 50.24
C VAL A 11 -22.80 18.82 48.79
N LEU A 12 -22.41 20.02 48.32
CA LEU A 12 -22.51 20.38 46.92
C LEU A 12 -21.43 19.62 46.15
N LEU A 13 -21.76 18.45 45.62
CA LEU A 13 -20.94 17.73 44.67
C LEU A 13 -20.97 18.51 43.34
N SER A 14 -20.02 19.42 43.16
CA SER A 14 -19.81 20.14 41.91
C SER A 14 -19.29 19.17 40.85
N ALA A 15 -20.20 18.48 40.18
CA ALA A 15 -19.97 17.88 38.87
C ALA A 15 -19.81 19.03 37.86
N ILE A 16 -18.58 19.54 37.73
CA ILE A 16 -18.18 20.26 36.53
C ILE A 16 -18.21 19.22 35.41
N THR A 17 -19.33 19.16 34.69
CA THR A 17 -19.36 18.56 33.38
C THR A 17 -18.36 19.35 32.53
N ALA A 18 -17.21 18.75 32.25
CA ALA A 18 -16.35 19.23 31.18
C ALA A 18 -17.21 19.23 29.91
N LEU A 19 -17.68 20.41 29.50
CA LEU A 19 -18.11 20.61 28.13
C LEU A 19 -16.89 20.18 27.30
N SER A 20 -17.02 19.10 26.52
CA SER A 20 -16.05 18.82 25.48
C SER A 20 -15.99 20.08 24.62
N ALA A 21 -14.86 20.77 24.62
CA ALA A 21 -14.61 21.85 23.68
C ALA A 21 -14.91 21.30 22.28
N HIS A 22 -15.75 22.00 21.52
CA HIS A 22 -16.07 21.61 20.15
C HIS A 22 -14.79 21.65 19.33
N ALA A 23 -14.58 20.65 18.47
CA ALA A 23 -13.51 20.64 17.49
C ALA A 23 -13.58 21.93 16.63
N ALA A 24 -12.54 22.75 16.71
CA ALA A 24 -12.41 23.98 15.94
C ALA A 24 -11.43 23.80 14.77
N ASN A 25 -11.61 24.61 13.73
CA ASN A 25 -10.62 24.75 12.69
C ASN A 25 -9.60 25.82 13.11
N LEU A 26 -8.31 25.50 13.04
CA LEU A 26 -7.23 26.40 13.42
C LEU A 26 -6.23 26.52 12.27
N ALA A 27 -5.90 27.74 11.85
CA ALA A 27 -5.00 27.99 10.73
C ALA A 27 -3.57 28.37 11.17
N TRP A 28 -2.57 27.69 10.64
CA TRP A 28 -1.15 27.91 10.96
C TRP A 28 -0.70 29.32 10.56
N SER A 29 -0.31 30.12 11.56
CA SER A 29 0.00 31.56 11.44
C SER A 29 1.17 31.97 12.36
N PRO A 30 2.40 31.49 12.09
CA PRO A 30 3.57 31.75 12.94
C PRO A 30 4.01 33.22 12.97
N SER A 31 3.60 34.03 11.99
CA SER A 31 3.82 35.49 11.97
C SER A 31 2.91 36.26 12.94
N GLY A 32 1.95 35.61 13.58
CA GLY A 32 0.96 36.24 14.47
C GLY A 32 -0.03 37.16 13.76
N THR A 33 0.00 37.24 12.43
CA THR A 33 -0.93 38.05 11.63
C THR A 33 -2.05 37.17 11.09
N PHE A 34 -3.30 37.50 11.40
CA PHE A 34 -4.47 36.88 10.77
C PHE A 34 -5.16 37.89 9.85
N GLY A 35 -5.23 37.59 8.56
CA GLY A 35 -6.16 38.22 7.63
C GLY A 35 -6.97 37.15 6.91
N GLY A 36 -8.28 37.33 6.76
CA GLY A 36 -9.14 36.43 5.97
C GLY A 36 -9.94 35.41 6.80
N THR A 37 -10.36 34.31 6.18
CA THR A 37 -11.13 33.24 6.83
C THR A 37 -10.20 32.10 7.25
N VAL A 38 -10.59 31.32 8.27
CA VAL A 38 -9.79 30.19 8.79
C VAL A 38 -9.46 29.14 7.70
N SER A 39 -10.32 28.99 6.69
CA SER A 39 -10.11 28.05 5.58
C SER A 39 -9.18 28.57 4.48
N ALA A 40 -8.93 29.88 4.40
CA ALA A 40 -8.05 30.50 3.41
C ALA A 40 -7.48 31.84 3.92
N PRO A 41 -6.66 31.86 4.98
CA PRO A 41 -6.21 33.12 5.54
C PRO A 41 -5.10 33.72 4.66
N THR A 42 -5.28 34.98 4.26
CA THR A 42 -4.21 35.80 3.67
C THR A 42 -3.13 36.06 4.71
N GLY A 43 -1.87 35.73 4.40
CA GLY A 43 -0.75 35.91 5.32
C GLY A 43 -0.49 34.72 6.27
N SER A 44 -1.24 33.63 6.15
CA SER A 44 -0.96 32.38 6.88
C SER A 44 0.24 31.63 6.29
N GLY A 45 0.73 30.65 7.04
CA GLY A 45 1.83 29.79 6.59
C GLY A 45 3.21 30.24 7.02
N GLY A 46 4.24 29.61 6.47
CA GLY A 46 5.64 29.82 6.84
C GLY A 46 6.17 28.77 7.82
N ALA A 47 7.48 28.82 8.03
CA ALA A 47 8.19 27.90 8.91
C ALA A 47 7.91 28.23 10.37
N GLY A 48 8.01 27.24 11.24
CA GLY A 48 7.96 27.46 12.69
C GLY A 48 7.80 26.17 13.48
N THR A 49 7.72 26.33 14.79
CA THR A 49 7.61 25.22 15.74
C THR A 49 6.17 25.07 16.20
N TRP A 50 5.57 23.91 15.97
CA TRP A 50 4.26 23.56 16.50
C TRP A 50 4.44 22.97 17.90
N ASP A 51 4.06 23.77 18.91
CA ASP A 51 4.01 23.37 20.31
C ASP A 51 2.65 23.78 20.94
N THR A 52 2.48 23.55 22.24
CA THR A 52 1.24 23.80 22.99
C THR A 52 1.24 25.12 23.79
N THR A 53 2.28 25.93 23.63
CA THR A 53 2.52 27.16 24.40
C THR A 53 2.51 28.42 23.54
N SER A 54 3.03 28.33 22.31
CA SER A 54 3.17 29.41 21.35
C SER A 54 1.84 29.70 20.66
N ALA A 55 1.44 30.97 20.64
CA ALA A 55 0.25 31.42 19.93
C ALA A 55 0.54 31.52 18.42
N PHE A 56 0.46 30.40 17.70
CA PHE A 56 0.67 30.31 16.25
C PHE A 56 -0.53 29.79 15.47
N TRP A 57 -1.69 29.65 16.12
CA TRP A 57 -2.89 29.09 15.51
C TRP A 57 -4.01 30.13 15.46
N SER A 58 -4.44 30.50 14.27
CA SER A 58 -5.50 31.49 14.10
C SER A 58 -6.88 30.85 14.03
N ASN A 59 -7.85 31.43 14.74
CA ASN A 59 -9.28 31.16 14.60
C ASN A 59 -10.04 32.45 14.30
N SER A 60 -11.37 32.42 14.31
CA SER A 60 -12.22 33.61 14.07
C SER A 60 -12.07 34.73 15.11
N SER A 61 -11.45 34.45 16.25
CA SER A 61 -11.31 35.34 17.40
C SER A 61 -9.88 35.85 17.61
N GLY A 62 -8.91 35.35 16.86
CA GLY A 62 -7.50 35.76 16.94
C GLY A 62 -6.53 34.58 16.92
N VAL A 63 -5.30 34.82 17.38
CA VAL A 63 -4.25 33.80 17.46
C VAL A 63 -4.24 33.17 18.85
N VAL A 64 -4.21 31.84 18.90
CA VAL A 64 -4.24 31.01 20.11
C VAL A 64 -3.11 29.98 20.09
N ALA A 65 -2.80 29.40 21.25
CA ALA A 65 -1.92 28.25 21.35
C ALA A 65 -2.68 26.96 20.97
N TRP A 66 -1.94 25.94 20.51
CA TRP A 66 -2.54 24.63 20.25
C TRP A 66 -2.89 23.92 21.54
N ASN A 67 -4.08 23.30 21.61
CA ASN A 67 -4.48 22.48 22.74
C ASN A 67 -4.80 21.05 22.28
N ASN A 68 -3.98 20.10 22.73
CA ASN A 68 -4.13 18.68 22.41
C ASN A 68 -5.45 18.07 22.89
N ALA A 69 -6.14 18.68 23.87
CA ALA A 69 -7.39 18.15 24.43
C ALA A 69 -8.65 18.51 23.62
N ASN A 70 -8.57 19.47 22.70
CA ASN A 70 -9.75 20.01 22.01
C ASN A 70 -10.21 19.16 20.82
N GLY A 71 -9.33 18.31 20.26
CA GLY A 71 -9.63 17.61 19.01
C GLY A 71 -9.79 18.58 17.82
N ASP A 72 -8.97 19.61 17.77
CA ASP A 72 -9.03 20.62 16.71
C ASP A 72 -8.50 20.08 15.35
N THR A 73 -8.92 20.73 14.27
CA THR A 73 -8.43 20.53 12.91
C THR A 73 -7.34 21.54 12.58
N ALA A 74 -6.17 21.06 12.18
CA ALA A 74 -5.03 21.91 11.78
C ALA A 74 -5.10 22.25 10.29
N ILE A 75 -5.08 23.53 9.94
CA ILE A 75 -5.13 24.04 8.56
C ILE A 75 -3.81 24.71 8.20
N PHE A 76 -3.12 24.16 7.21
CA PHE A 76 -1.90 24.70 6.60
C PHE A 76 -2.23 25.33 5.25
N GLY A 77 -2.32 26.66 5.24
CA GLY A 77 -2.57 27.51 4.07
C GLY A 77 -1.43 28.52 3.85
N GLY A 78 -1.50 29.28 2.75
CA GLY A 78 -0.54 30.36 2.46
C GLY A 78 0.87 29.87 2.07
N THR A 79 1.93 30.44 2.65
CA THR A 79 3.32 30.15 2.22
C THR A 79 3.77 28.78 2.73
N ALA A 80 4.04 27.85 1.82
CA ALA A 80 4.54 26.52 2.18
C ALA A 80 5.92 26.57 2.85
N ALA A 81 6.10 25.74 3.88
CA ALA A 81 7.36 25.61 4.60
C ALA A 81 7.40 24.31 5.43
N THR A 82 8.49 24.15 6.18
CA THR A 82 8.60 23.11 7.21
C THR A 82 8.05 23.60 8.53
N VAL A 83 7.09 22.86 9.09
CA VAL A 83 6.57 23.03 10.45
C VAL A 83 7.10 21.89 11.30
N THR A 84 7.87 22.20 12.34
CA THR A 84 8.53 21.21 13.19
C THR A 84 7.76 21.04 14.49
N LEU A 85 7.45 19.81 14.88
CA LEU A 85 6.82 19.53 16.17
C LEU A 85 7.81 19.79 17.31
N GLY A 86 7.50 20.78 18.16
CA GLY A 86 8.27 21.11 19.37
C GLY A 86 7.83 20.35 20.62
N SER A 87 6.64 19.76 20.60
CA SER A 87 6.13 18.82 21.61
C SER A 87 5.34 17.69 20.95
N ASP A 88 4.89 16.70 21.72
CA ASP A 88 3.85 15.78 21.25
C ASP A 88 2.58 16.57 20.88
N ILE A 89 2.06 16.32 19.68
CA ILE A 89 0.87 16.99 19.16
C ILE A 89 -0.20 15.94 18.86
N THR A 90 -1.41 16.20 19.34
CA THR A 90 -2.62 15.43 19.01
C THR A 90 -3.54 16.30 18.18
N VAL A 91 -4.04 15.75 17.07
CA VAL A 91 -4.93 16.43 16.12
C VAL A 91 -6.05 15.49 15.70
N ASN A 92 -7.24 16.03 15.40
CA ASN A 92 -8.31 15.23 14.78
C ASN A 92 -8.09 15.11 13.28
N ASP A 93 -7.98 16.25 12.59
CA ASP A 93 -7.79 16.30 11.13
C ASP A 93 -6.76 17.36 10.73
N ILE A 94 -6.22 17.20 9.53
CA ILE A 94 -5.29 18.13 8.91
C ILE A 94 -5.79 18.50 7.52
N THR A 95 -5.73 19.77 7.18
CA THR A 95 -5.92 20.27 5.81
C THR A 95 -4.65 20.98 5.35
N ILE A 96 -4.10 20.58 4.20
CA ILE A 96 -2.90 21.17 3.59
C ILE A 96 -3.24 21.61 2.16
N THR A 97 -3.29 22.91 1.93
CA THR A 97 -3.66 23.44 0.61
C THR A 97 -2.44 23.66 -0.30
N PRO A 98 -1.37 24.37 0.14
CA PRO A 98 -0.24 24.70 -0.73
C PRO A 98 0.65 23.48 -1.01
N ALA A 99 1.36 23.53 -2.15
CA ALA A 99 2.33 22.50 -2.49
C ALA A 99 3.58 22.58 -1.61
N SER A 100 4.19 21.43 -1.34
CA SER A 100 5.50 21.28 -0.68
C SER A 100 5.55 21.62 0.81
N TYR A 101 4.41 21.61 1.51
CA TYR A 101 4.40 21.64 2.97
C TYR A 101 5.05 20.39 3.57
N VAL A 102 5.85 20.59 4.62
CA VAL A 102 6.47 19.51 5.39
C VAL A 102 6.06 19.63 6.85
N ILE A 103 5.44 18.59 7.41
CA ILE A 103 5.26 18.46 8.86
C ILE A 103 6.36 17.53 9.38
N ALA A 104 7.31 18.13 10.09
CA ALA A 104 8.53 17.50 10.55
C ALA A 104 8.55 17.28 12.05
N ARG A 105 9.45 16.39 12.50
CA ARG A 105 9.78 16.22 13.92
C ARG A 105 11.13 16.88 14.20
N ASP A 106 11.33 17.30 15.45
CA ASP A 106 12.66 17.65 15.97
C ASP A 106 13.45 16.38 16.33
N THR A 107 13.17 15.74 17.47
CA THR A 107 13.96 14.56 17.92
C THR A 107 13.21 13.60 18.87
N GLY A 108 11.92 13.33 18.64
CA GLY A 108 11.20 12.30 19.42
C GLY A 108 9.69 12.50 19.51
N ASN A 109 9.24 13.73 19.25
CA ASN A 109 7.84 14.10 19.35
C ASN A 109 6.95 13.25 18.43
N ALA A 110 5.87 12.74 19.01
CA ALA A 110 4.83 11.97 18.33
C ALA A 110 3.79 12.91 17.72
N PHE A 111 3.32 12.55 16.53
CA PHE A 111 2.15 13.15 15.92
C PHE A 111 0.99 12.17 16.01
N SER A 112 0.05 12.41 16.91
CA SER A 112 -1.07 11.53 17.17
C SER A 112 -2.29 11.95 16.36
N LEU A 113 -2.77 11.04 15.51
CA LEU A 113 -4.04 11.18 14.79
C LEU A 113 -5.15 10.59 15.65
N ASN A 114 -6.04 11.44 16.12
CA ASN A 114 -7.19 11.07 16.95
C ASN A 114 -8.44 10.80 16.08
N VAL A 115 -9.59 10.60 16.70
CA VAL A 115 -10.96 10.43 16.16
C VAL A 115 -11.03 9.97 14.70
N THR A 116 -10.89 10.88 13.73
CA THR A 116 -10.97 10.64 12.28
C THR A 116 -9.63 10.40 11.60
N GLY A 117 -8.57 11.07 12.04
CA GLY A 117 -7.20 10.95 11.51
C GLY A 117 -7.09 11.35 10.04
N THR A 118 -7.91 12.28 9.55
CA THR A 118 -7.93 12.65 8.14
C THR A 118 -6.86 13.68 7.82
N ILE A 119 -6.00 13.37 6.86
CA ILE A 119 -5.08 14.32 6.23
C ILE A 119 -5.58 14.60 4.82
N THR A 120 -6.13 15.80 4.62
CA THR A 120 -6.59 16.28 3.32
C THR A 120 -5.54 17.17 2.70
N ASN A 121 -4.98 16.78 1.55
CA ASN A 121 -4.05 17.63 0.81
C ASN A 121 -4.45 17.78 -0.66
N ALA A 122 -4.53 19.04 -1.11
CA ALA A 122 -4.85 19.37 -2.50
C ALA A 122 -3.63 19.21 -3.42
N ASN A 123 -2.43 19.44 -2.88
CA ASN A 123 -1.16 19.37 -3.58
C ASN A 123 -0.19 18.40 -2.89
N ALA A 124 1.03 18.27 -3.41
CA ALA A 124 2.06 17.46 -2.76
C ALA A 124 2.35 17.96 -1.33
N ALA A 125 2.35 17.06 -0.35
CA ALA A 125 2.70 17.35 1.04
C ALA A 125 3.49 16.17 1.63
N THR A 126 4.29 16.45 2.65
CA THR A 126 5.18 15.47 3.27
C THR A 126 5.03 15.46 4.78
N ILE A 127 4.93 14.27 5.36
CA ILE A 127 5.03 14.04 6.81
C ILE A 127 6.32 13.26 7.07
N THR A 128 7.24 13.83 7.84
CA THR A 128 8.41 13.11 8.39
C THR A 128 8.24 12.79 9.88
N ALA A 129 7.27 13.42 10.55
CA ALA A 129 6.88 13.08 11.92
C ALA A 129 6.33 11.65 12.03
N LYS A 130 6.48 11.02 13.20
CA LYS A 130 5.93 9.69 13.47
C LYS A 130 4.43 9.81 13.70
N LEU A 131 3.64 9.12 12.90
CA LEU A 131 2.20 9.00 13.10
C LEU A 131 1.89 7.92 14.15
N SER A 132 1.00 8.26 15.08
CA SER A 132 0.56 7.41 16.18
C SER A 132 -0.93 7.62 16.46
N GLY A 133 -1.50 6.89 17.43
CA GLY A 133 -2.92 6.99 17.79
C GLY A 133 -3.75 5.78 17.37
N SER A 134 -4.99 5.68 17.85
CA SER A 134 -5.84 4.52 17.63
C SER A 134 -6.64 4.57 16.33
N SER A 135 -6.92 5.77 15.79
CA SER A 135 -7.86 5.96 14.68
C SER A 135 -7.32 5.53 13.31
N GLY A 136 -6.00 5.44 13.16
CA GLY A 136 -5.36 5.15 11.88
C GLY A 136 -5.06 6.42 11.07
N LEU A 137 -4.95 6.27 9.76
CA LEU A 137 -4.67 7.37 8.82
C LEU A 137 -5.69 7.36 7.69
N THR A 138 -6.40 8.47 7.50
CA THR A 138 -7.28 8.69 6.34
C THR A 138 -6.69 9.75 5.42
N LYS A 139 -6.23 9.37 4.23
CA LYS A 139 -5.70 10.28 3.21
C LYS A 139 -6.83 10.75 2.28
N SER A 140 -7.06 12.06 2.24
CA SER A 140 -8.05 12.73 1.40
C SER A 140 -7.41 13.80 0.51
N GLY A 141 -8.19 14.33 -0.43
CA GLY A 141 -7.72 15.31 -1.42
C GLY A 141 -6.91 14.68 -2.56
N ILE A 142 -6.88 15.35 -3.71
CA ILE A 142 -6.30 14.81 -4.94
C ILE A 142 -4.76 14.77 -4.94
N GLY A 143 -4.11 15.45 -3.98
CA GLY A 143 -2.66 15.57 -3.92
C GLY A 143 -1.95 14.30 -3.47
N THR A 144 -0.62 14.33 -3.55
CA THR A 144 0.26 13.26 -3.08
C THR A 144 0.71 13.53 -1.64
N LEU A 145 0.45 12.58 -0.73
CA LEU A 145 0.99 12.62 0.64
C LEU A 145 2.17 11.66 0.75
N GLY A 146 3.37 12.18 0.96
CA GLY A 146 4.57 11.39 1.23
C GLY A 146 4.77 11.11 2.71
N LEU A 147 5.03 9.86 3.06
CA LEU A 147 5.44 9.45 4.42
C LEU A 147 6.94 9.15 4.42
N PHE A 148 7.74 10.06 4.97
CA PHE A 148 9.20 10.08 4.89
C PHE A 148 9.89 9.86 6.25
N GLY A 149 9.13 9.56 7.31
CA GLY A 149 9.70 9.40 8.65
C GLY A 149 10.72 8.27 8.73
N THR A 150 11.85 8.52 9.39
CA THR A 150 12.89 7.51 9.66
C THR A 150 12.53 6.54 10.78
N VAL A 151 11.44 6.82 11.50
CA VAL A 151 10.89 5.96 12.55
C VAL A 151 9.53 5.47 12.12
N ALA A 152 9.30 4.17 12.30
CA ALA A 152 8.05 3.52 11.95
C ALA A 152 6.84 4.17 12.63
N ASN A 153 5.75 4.29 11.87
CA ASN A 153 4.46 4.73 12.38
C ASN A 153 3.88 3.63 13.29
N THR A 154 3.14 4.04 14.33
CA THR A 154 2.60 3.12 15.35
C THR A 154 1.11 3.33 15.60
N TYR A 155 0.39 3.92 14.64
CA TYR A 155 -1.07 3.93 14.73
C TYR A 155 -1.61 2.50 14.56
N THR A 156 -2.72 2.19 15.23
CA THR A 156 -3.30 0.83 15.25
C THR A 156 -4.53 0.69 14.37
N GLY A 157 -5.14 1.80 13.95
CA GLY A 157 -6.26 1.80 13.01
C GLY A 157 -5.82 1.59 11.56
N ASN A 158 -6.81 1.54 10.67
CA ASN A 158 -6.59 1.31 9.24
C ASN A 158 -5.91 2.50 8.54
N THR A 159 -5.34 2.22 7.37
CA THR A 159 -4.87 3.24 6.44
C THR A 159 -5.86 3.34 5.29
N VAL A 160 -6.67 4.39 5.27
CA VAL A 160 -7.67 4.63 4.23
C VAL A 160 -7.12 5.66 3.24
N ILE A 161 -7.19 5.39 1.94
CA ILE A 161 -6.86 6.34 0.87
C ILE A 161 -8.16 6.70 0.16
N ASN A 162 -8.82 7.76 0.61
CA ASN A 162 -10.08 8.22 0.02
C ASN A 162 -9.88 8.71 -1.42
N ALA A 163 -8.81 9.49 -1.66
CA ALA A 163 -8.49 10.07 -2.95
C ALA A 163 -7.00 10.44 -3.06
N GLY A 164 -6.53 10.62 -4.30
CA GLY A 164 -5.17 11.06 -4.59
C GLY A 164 -4.15 9.94 -4.37
N THR A 165 -2.92 10.31 -3.97
CA THR A 165 -1.82 9.34 -3.80
C THR A 165 -1.30 9.35 -2.37
N LEU A 166 -1.19 8.16 -1.74
CA LEU A 166 -0.38 7.95 -0.54
C LEU A 166 0.95 7.29 -0.95
N GLN A 167 2.06 7.81 -0.44
CA GLN A 167 3.38 7.44 -0.91
C GLN A 167 4.30 7.10 0.28
N PRO A 168 4.28 5.85 0.78
CA PRO A 168 5.26 5.38 1.75
C PRO A 168 6.67 5.37 1.14
N ARG A 169 7.59 6.13 1.74
CA ARG A 169 8.97 6.30 1.27
C ARG A 169 10.02 5.90 2.31
N ALA A 170 9.59 5.23 3.37
CA ALA A 170 10.46 4.73 4.43
C ALA A 170 9.97 3.36 4.92
N ASN A 171 10.87 2.61 5.54
CA ASN A 171 10.51 1.37 6.22
C ASN A 171 9.55 1.68 7.38
N GLY A 172 8.47 0.91 7.50
CA GLY A 172 7.46 1.14 8.54
C GLY A 172 6.64 2.42 8.36
N ALA A 173 6.64 3.02 7.16
CA ALA A 173 5.74 4.11 6.83
C ALA A 173 4.26 3.68 6.93
N LEU A 174 3.97 2.42 6.63
CA LEU A 174 2.71 1.77 7.00
C LEU A 174 2.98 0.82 8.20
N PRO A 175 2.21 0.91 9.29
CA PRO A 175 2.27 -0.06 10.38
C PRO A 175 1.91 -1.46 9.90
N THR A 176 2.62 -2.48 10.36
CA THR A 176 2.38 -3.86 9.92
C THR A 176 0.99 -4.39 10.25
N GLY A 177 0.34 -3.84 11.28
CA GLY A 177 -1.03 -4.18 11.66
C GLY A 177 -2.12 -3.45 10.86
N THR A 178 -1.78 -2.51 9.97
CA THR A 178 -2.78 -1.73 9.24
C THR A 178 -3.42 -2.53 8.12
N THR A 179 -4.74 -2.45 7.98
CA THR A 179 -5.41 -2.78 6.71
C THR A 179 -5.43 -1.53 5.84
N VAL A 180 -4.91 -1.62 4.63
CA VAL A 180 -4.98 -0.55 3.64
C VAL A 180 -6.29 -0.66 2.85
N ILE A 181 -7.09 0.40 2.88
CA ILE A 181 -8.36 0.51 2.15
C ILE A 181 -8.17 1.58 1.07
N ILE A 182 -8.25 1.21 -0.20
CA ILE A 182 -8.02 2.12 -1.33
C ILE A 182 -9.35 2.48 -2.00
N GLY A 183 -9.62 3.78 -2.11
CA GLY A 183 -10.80 4.34 -2.73
C GLY A 183 -11.98 4.43 -1.77
N THR A 184 -12.83 5.44 -2.01
CA THR A 184 -14.14 5.62 -1.37
C THR A 184 -15.10 6.21 -2.41
N GLY A 185 -16.34 5.70 -2.45
CA GLY A 185 -17.30 6.11 -3.51
C GLY A 185 -16.69 5.93 -4.90
N THR A 186 -16.72 6.98 -5.72
CA THR A 186 -16.18 7.00 -7.10
C THR A 186 -14.77 7.59 -7.22
N ASN A 187 -14.11 7.88 -6.10
CA ASN A 187 -12.82 8.56 -6.11
C ASN A 187 -11.69 7.68 -6.66
N VAL A 188 -10.76 8.29 -7.39
CA VAL A 188 -9.50 7.64 -7.80
C VAL A 188 -8.48 7.76 -6.67
N ALA A 189 -7.90 6.63 -6.28
CA ALA A 189 -6.95 6.54 -5.18
C ALA A 189 -5.78 5.61 -5.53
N THR A 190 -4.57 6.00 -5.12
CA THR A 190 -3.33 5.26 -5.41
C THR A 190 -2.49 5.08 -4.16
N LEU A 191 -2.01 3.86 -3.95
CA LEU A 191 -0.88 3.56 -3.08
C LEU A 191 0.39 3.44 -3.93
N ASP A 192 1.33 4.38 -3.79
CA ASP A 192 2.62 4.39 -4.48
C ASP A 192 3.74 3.87 -3.56
N VAL A 193 3.99 2.55 -3.61
CA VAL A 193 4.92 1.81 -2.75
C VAL A 193 6.36 2.02 -3.22
N ARG A 194 7.00 3.08 -2.72
CA ARG A 194 8.39 3.44 -3.09
C ARG A 194 9.47 2.82 -2.24
N VAL A 195 9.09 2.17 -1.16
CA VAL A 195 9.92 1.33 -0.30
C VAL A 195 9.04 0.16 0.12
N SER A 196 9.59 -1.06 0.14
CA SER A 196 8.83 -2.26 0.51
C SER A 196 8.05 -2.08 1.81
N GLN A 197 6.78 -2.47 1.81
CA GLN A 197 5.88 -2.35 2.97
C GLN A 197 5.34 -3.72 3.37
N THR A 198 5.02 -3.86 4.65
CA THR A 198 4.24 -5.00 5.17
C THR A 198 2.98 -4.42 5.80
N ILE A 199 1.82 -4.97 5.44
CA ILE A 199 0.50 -4.55 5.90
C ILE A 199 -0.34 -5.78 6.27
N ALA A 200 -1.33 -5.62 7.13
CA ALA A 200 -2.21 -6.71 7.52
C ALA A 200 -3.11 -7.10 6.35
N GLY A 201 -3.81 -6.16 5.74
CA GLY A 201 -4.73 -6.43 4.63
C GLY A 201 -4.69 -5.36 3.54
N LEU A 202 -5.17 -5.71 2.36
CA LEU A 202 -5.39 -4.76 1.26
C LEU A 202 -6.80 -4.96 0.70
N THR A 203 -7.59 -3.89 0.64
CA THR A 203 -8.94 -3.94 0.09
C THR A 203 -9.33 -2.65 -0.63
N THR A 204 -10.39 -2.72 -1.42
CA THR A 204 -11.02 -1.58 -2.09
C THR A 204 -12.22 -1.10 -1.28
N GLY A 205 -12.31 0.22 -1.06
CA GLY A 205 -13.41 0.83 -0.29
C GLY A 205 -14.48 1.50 -1.15
N GLY A 206 -14.36 1.45 -2.48
CA GLY A 206 -15.27 2.10 -3.42
C GLY A 206 -15.21 1.51 -4.82
N THR A 207 -15.89 2.16 -5.77
CA THR A 207 -15.98 1.78 -7.19
C THR A 207 -15.05 2.59 -8.10
N GLY A 208 -14.47 3.67 -7.60
CA GLY A 208 -13.43 4.41 -8.32
C GLY A 208 -12.15 3.60 -8.50
N ALA A 209 -11.27 4.05 -9.41
CA ALA A 209 -10.04 3.33 -9.69
C ALA A 209 -9.13 3.29 -8.46
N ALA A 210 -8.89 2.07 -7.96
CA ALA A 210 -7.92 1.79 -6.90
C ALA A 210 -6.65 1.20 -7.52
N THR A 211 -5.51 1.85 -7.30
CA THR A 211 -4.22 1.43 -7.86
C THR A 211 -3.19 1.20 -6.76
N VAL A 212 -2.41 0.12 -6.89
CA VAL A 212 -1.12 -0.02 -6.22
C VAL A 212 -0.03 0.03 -7.29
N THR A 213 1.01 0.84 -7.07
CA THR A 213 2.10 1.01 -8.02
C THR A 213 3.43 1.19 -7.30
N ASN A 214 4.53 1.09 -8.03
CA ASN A 214 5.84 1.54 -7.59
C ASN A 214 6.36 2.60 -8.55
N ASN A 215 6.43 3.86 -8.12
CA ASN A 215 7.02 4.95 -8.91
C ASN A 215 8.37 5.43 -8.33
N GLN A 216 9.14 4.58 -7.65
CA GLN A 216 10.51 4.91 -7.20
C GLN A 216 11.45 5.25 -8.37
N THR A 217 12.73 5.55 -8.10
CA THR A 217 13.65 5.93 -9.19
C THR A 217 13.92 4.79 -10.19
N ASN A 218 14.31 3.61 -9.69
CA ASN A 218 14.55 2.38 -10.46
C ASN A 218 14.52 1.19 -9.48
N GLY A 219 14.18 -0.01 -9.96
CA GLY A 219 14.21 -1.26 -9.21
C GLY A 219 12.85 -1.75 -8.73
N THR A 220 12.89 -2.78 -7.89
CA THR A 220 11.70 -3.50 -7.42
C THR A 220 11.38 -3.15 -5.97
N THR A 221 10.10 -2.88 -5.66
CA THR A 221 9.60 -2.89 -4.28
C THR A 221 8.69 -4.07 -4.05
N THR A 222 8.57 -4.51 -2.80
CA THR A 222 7.69 -5.62 -2.42
C THR A 222 6.57 -5.10 -1.52
N LEU A 223 5.33 -5.37 -1.90
CA LEU A 223 4.19 -5.26 -0.99
C LEU A 223 3.95 -6.63 -0.35
N THR A 224 4.07 -6.69 0.97
CA THR A 224 3.75 -7.89 1.75
C THR A 224 2.38 -7.73 2.42
N VAL A 225 1.45 -8.64 2.14
CA VAL A 225 0.14 -8.73 2.82
C VAL A 225 0.21 -9.90 3.80
N SER A 226 0.08 -9.62 5.10
CA SER A 226 0.45 -10.56 6.18
C SER A 226 -0.67 -10.86 7.20
N SER A 227 -1.95 -10.64 6.87
CA SER A 227 -3.06 -10.86 7.81
C SER A 227 -3.10 -12.30 8.34
N THR A 228 -3.34 -12.41 9.65
CA THR A 228 -3.51 -13.68 10.37
C THR A 228 -4.93 -13.89 10.88
N SER A 229 -5.83 -12.92 10.70
CA SER A 229 -7.14 -12.91 11.36
C SER A 229 -8.32 -12.66 10.43
N THR A 230 -8.11 -11.97 9.31
CA THR A 230 -9.18 -11.55 8.39
C THR A 230 -8.76 -11.72 6.96
N ASP A 231 -9.64 -12.32 6.17
CA ASP A 231 -9.46 -12.38 4.72
C ASP A 231 -9.61 -10.99 4.11
N SER A 232 -8.93 -10.74 3.00
CA SER A 232 -9.01 -9.47 2.28
C SER A 232 -9.20 -9.68 0.79
N THR A 233 -9.98 -8.81 0.16
CA THR A 233 -10.21 -8.82 -1.29
C THR A 233 -9.85 -7.46 -1.86
N PHE A 234 -9.02 -7.45 -2.89
CA PHE A 234 -8.66 -6.25 -3.64
C PHE A 234 -9.16 -6.36 -5.07
N SER A 235 -10.07 -5.45 -5.46
CA SER A 235 -10.61 -5.36 -6.83
C SER A 235 -9.93 -4.31 -7.71
N GLY A 236 -8.95 -3.59 -7.16
CA GLY A 236 -8.14 -2.64 -7.91
C GLY A 236 -7.05 -3.34 -8.73
N VAL A 237 -6.15 -2.53 -9.28
CA VAL A 237 -5.02 -2.99 -10.11
C VAL A 237 -3.71 -2.74 -9.39
N ILE A 238 -2.89 -3.78 -9.25
CA ILE A 238 -1.47 -3.69 -8.91
C ILE A 238 -0.68 -3.68 -10.23
N LYS A 239 0.16 -2.67 -10.44
CA LYS A 239 0.94 -2.51 -11.68
C LYS A 239 2.33 -1.94 -11.41
N ASP A 240 3.24 -2.16 -12.36
CA ASP A 240 4.53 -1.48 -12.36
C ASP A 240 4.35 0.02 -12.62
N GLY A 241 5.29 0.85 -12.15
CA GLY A 241 5.28 2.28 -12.48
C GLY A 241 5.71 2.54 -13.92
N ASP A 242 6.78 1.88 -14.35
CA ASP A 242 7.26 1.78 -15.73
C ASP A 242 8.16 0.55 -15.90
N ALA A 243 8.77 0.39 -17.07
CA ALA A 243 9.64 -0.73 -17.42
C ALA A 243 10.90 -0.89 -16.54
N THR A 244 11.17 0.04 -15.63
CA THR A 244 12.30 0.01 -14.69
C THR A 244 11.86 0.00 -13.23
N LYS A 245 10.56 0.10 -12.95
CA LYS A 245 10.00 0.28 -11.60
C LYS A 245 8.98 -0.79 -11.30
N PHE A 246 9.48 -1.96 -10.93
CA PHE A 246 8.67 -3.14 -10.73
C PHE A 246 8.04 -3.16 -9.34
N ILE A 247 6.87 -3.77 -9.22
CA ILE A 247 6.32 -4.16 -7.91
C ILE A 247 6.21 -5.68 -7.84
N ALA A 248 6.65 -6.24 -6.71
CA ALA A 248 6.51 -7.64 -6.35
C ALA A 248 5.47 -7.78 -5.23
N LEU A 249 4.81 -8.94 -5.18
CA LEU A 249 3.80 -9.24 -4.19
C LEU A 249 4.24 -10.42 -3.32
N THR A 250 4.12 -10.28 -2.00
CA THR A 250 4.30 -11.39 -1.07
C THR A 250 3.03 -11.58 -0.25
N LYS A 251 2.46 -12.78 -0.28
CA LYS A 251 1.41 -13.20 0.64
C LYS A 251 2.02 -13.96 1.81
N SER A 252 1.76 -13.50 3.01
CA SER A 252 2.11 -14.16 4.27
C SER A 252 0.92 -14.10 5.24
N GLY A 253 1.09 -14.64 6.45
CA GLY A 253 -0.02 -14.81 7.40
C GLY A 253 -1.01 -15.89 6.96
N SER A 254 -1.85 -16.35 7.88
CA SER A 254 -2.74 -17.51 7.71
C SER A 254 -4.01 -17.24 6.90
N SER A 255 -4.38 -15.97 6.70
CA SER A 255 -5.63 -15.59 6.00
C SER A 255 -5.58 -15.82 4.49
N THR A 256 -6.72 -15.63 3.82
CA THR A 256 -6.85 -15.55 2.37
C THR A 256 -6.72 -14.11 1.88
N PHE A 257 -5.95 -13.90 0.82
CA PHE A 257 -5.94 -12.66 0.05
C PHE A 257 -6.40 -12.92 -1.38
N THR A 258 -7.50 -12.30 -1.78
CA THR A 258 -8.12 -12.50 -3.10
C THR A 258 -7.93 -11.27 -3.99
N LEU A 259 -7.31 -11.47 -5.15
CA LEU A 259 -7.17 -10.49 -6.21
C LEU A 259 -8.30 -10.69 -7.22
N THR A 260 -9.17 -9.71 -7.39
CA THR A 260 -10.28 -9.77 -8.37
C THR A 260 -10.06 -8.86 -9.57
N GLY A 261 -9.19 -7.86 -9.45
CA GLY A 261 -8.76 -7.01 -10.57
C GLY A 261 -7.65 -7.65 -11.41
N ALA A 262 -7.56 -7.24 -12.67
CA ALA A 262 -6.51 -7.67 -13.59
C ALA A 262 -5.20 -6.93 -13.27
N ASN A 263 -4.29 -7.61 -12.56
CA ASN A 263 -3.00 -7.07 -12.16
C ASN A 263 -1.97 -7.23 -13.27
N THR A 264 -1.07 -6.26 -13.40
CA THR A 264 -0.09 -6.20 -14.50
C THR A 264 1.33 -5.91 -14.02
N TYR A 265 1.61 -6.13 -12.73
CA TYR A 265 2.97 -5.99 -12.21
C TYR A 265 3.86 -7.13 -12.70
N SER A 266 5.15 -6.86 -12.93
CA SER A 266 6.08 -7.85 -13.47
C SER A 266 7.02 -8.44 -12.42
N GLY A 267 7.03 -7.88 -11.20
CA GLY A 267 7.75 -8.47 -10.07
C GLY A 267 7.17 -9.82 -9.65
N ALA A 268 7.98 -10.65 -9.02
CA ALA A 268 7.57 -11.99 -8.61
C ALA A 268 6.41 -11.96 -7.58
N THR A 269 5.57 -12.99 -7.63
CA THR A 269 4.54 -13.27 -6.63
C THR A 269 5.01 -14.41 -5.74
N THR A 270 5.15 -14.17 -4.44
CA THR A 270 5.58 -15.18 -3.46
C THR A 270 4.48 -15.47 -2.45
N VAL A 271 4.15 -16.73 -2.24
CA VAL A 271 3.13 -17.16 -1.27
C VAL A 271 3.83 -17.96 -0.17
N ASN A 272 4.13 -17.28 0.94
CA ASN A 272 4.84 -17.84 2.08
C ASN A 272 3.90 -18.57 3.07
N ALA A 273 2.66 -18.12 3.21
CA ALA A 273 1.66 -18.69 4.12
C ALA A 273 0.23 -18.27 3.75
N GLY A 274 -0.74 -19.04 4.25
CA GLY A 274 -2.16 -18.82 3.98
C GLY A 274 -2.49 -19.04 2.50
N THR A 275 -3.56 -18.39 2.03
CA THR A 275 -4.02 -18.54 0.65
C THR A 275 -3.86 -17.22 -0.13
N LEU A 276 -3.25 -17.29 -1.30
CA LEU A 276 -3.37 -16.26 -2.34
C LEU A 276 -4.33 -16.77 -3.41
N ALA A 277 -5.34 -15.98 -3.78
CA ALA A 277 -6.37 -16.40 -4.73
C ALA A 277 -6.61 -15.34 -5.81
N THR A 278 -6.98 -15.77 -7.02
CA THR A 278 -7.66 -14.91 -7.99
C THR A 278 -9.17 -15.12 -7.94
N GLY A 279 -9.93 -14.06 -8.24
CA GLY A 279 -11.35 -14.18 -8.61
C GLY A 279 -11.53 -14.59 -10.07
N SER A 280 -12.75 -14.50 -10.59
CA SER A 280 -13.09 -14.87 -11.98
C SER A 280 -12.41 -14.03 -13.06
N THR A 281 -11.89 -12.85 -12.70
CA THR A 281 -11.22 -11.90 -13.61
C THR A 281 -9.85 -11.47 -13.10
N GLY A 282 -9.41 -11.98 -11.96
CA GLY A 282 -8.19 -11.55 -11.30
C GLY A 282 -6.95 -12.23 -11.87
N THR A 283 -5.79 -11.59 -11.75
CA THR A 283 -4.49 -12.17 -12.16
C THR A 283 -3.43 -11.95 -11.07
N PHE A 284 -2.37 -12.76 -11.06
CA PHE A 284 -1.18 -12.63 -10.19
C PHE A 284 -0.07 -11.81 -10.85
N GLY A 285 -0.39 -10.98 -11.84
CA GLY A 285 0.57 -10.20 -12.61
C GLY A 285 1.35 -11.02 -13.66
N GLY A 286 2.37 -10.38 -14.24
CA GLY A 286 3.28 -10.93 -15.25
C GLY A 286 4.62 -11.40 -14.68
N GLY A 287 4.74 -11.59 -13.38
CA GLY A 287 5.91 -12.18 -12.72
C GLY A 287 5.78 -13.68 -12.52
N ASN A 288 6.89 -14.35 -12.18
CA ASN A 288 6.86 -15.75 -11.76
C ASN A 288 6.14 -15.90 -10.41
N VAL A 289 5.49 -17.05 -10.19
CA VAL A 289 4.78 -17.37 -8.95
C VAL A 289 5.51 -18.47 -8.20
N SER A 290 5.70 -18.28 -6.89
CA SER A 290 6.32 -19.24 -5.97
C SER A 290 5.39 -19.53 -4.79
N VAL A 291 5.17 -20.81 -4.47
CA VAL A 291 4.31 -21.26 -3.37
C VAL A 291 5.13 -22.12 -2.40
N ALA A 292 5.27 -21.63 -1.17
CA ALA A 292 6.02 -22.31 -0.11
C ALA A 292 5.26 -23.52 0.46
N ALA A 293 5.98 -24.37 1.18
CA ALA A 293 5.41 -25.51 1.89
C ALA A 293 4.29 -25.06 2.86
N GLY A 294 3.14 -25.75 2.83
CA GLY A 294 1.98 -25.43 3.66
C GLY A 294 1.20 -24.17 3.26
N ALA A 295 1.63 -23.45 2.23
CA ALA A 295 0.90 -22.31 1.68
C ALA A 295 0.00 -22.74 0.51
N ALA A 296 -0.99 -21.91 0.17
CA ALA A 296 -1.99 -22.23 -0.84
C ALA A 296 -2.11 -21.16 -1.94
N LEU A 297 -2.30 -21.60 -3.18
CA LEU A 297 -2.57 -20.77 -4.35
C LEU A 297 -3.87 -21.24 -5.01
N THR A 298 -4.82 -20.33 -5.25
CA THR A 298 -6.10 -20.65 -5.89
C THR A 298 -6.27 -19.86 -7.18
N PHE A 299 -6.49 -20.55 -8.28
CA PHE A 299 -6.81 -19.99 -9.59
C PHE A 299 -8.33 -19.92 -9.70
N GLY A 300 -8.89 -18.71 -9.77
CA GLY A 300 -10.32 -18.50 -10.01
C GLY A 300 -10.70 -18.39 -11.49
N ASN A 301 -9.72 -18.44 -12.40
CA ASN A 301 -9.89 -18.38 -13.85
C ASN A 301 -8.67 -18.97 -14.58
N ASN A 302 -8.76 -19.09 -15.91
CA ASN A 302 -7.74 -19.65 -16.80
C ASN A 302 -6.77 -18.61 -17.43
N ALA A 303 -6.64 -17.44 -16.80
CA ALA A 303 -5.61 -16.44 -17.08
C ALA A 303 -5.04 -15.85 -15.77
N SER A 304 -4.95 -16.65 -14.71
CA SER A 304 -4.53 -16.18 -13.39
C SER A 304 -3.02 -15.91 -13.31
N ILE A 305 -2.19 -16.59 -14.10
CA ILE A 305 -0.74 -16.36 -14.21
C ILE A 305 -0.44 -15.81 -15.60
N GLY A 306 0.53 -14.90 -15.72
CA GLY A 306 0.94 -14.43 -17.04
C GLY A 306 1.45 -15.57 -17.92
N ASP A 307 1.13 -15.52 -19.21
CA ASP A 307 1.67 -16.46 -20.20
C ASP A 307 3.21 -16.54 -20.09
N LEU A 308 3.74 -17.76 -20.29
CA LEU A 308 5.17 -18.05 -20.22
C LEU A 308 5.83 -17.79 -18.85
N LYS A 309 5.07 -17.56 -17.78
CA LYS A 309 5.62 -17.44 -16.42
C LYS A 309 5.72 -18.78 -15.72
N ALA A 310 6.68 -18.87 -14.81
CA ALA A 310 6.93 -20.08 -14.05
C ALA A 310 6.01 -20.17 -12.83
N LEU A 311 5.46 -21.35 -12.59
CA LEU A 311 4.84 -21.75 -11.33
C LEU A 311 5.82 -22.67 -10.58
N THR A 312 6.41 -22.16 -9.50
CA THR A 312 7.23 -22.93 -8.57
C THR A 312 6.42 -23.29 -7.33
N PHE A 313 6.49 -24.53 -6.89
CA PHE A 313 5.76 -24.99 -5.71
C PHE A 313 6.59 -25.96 -4.88
N ALA A 314 6.31 -26.05 -3.58
CA ALA A 314 6.83 -27.11 -2.72
C ALA A 314 5.86 -28.29 -2.65
N SER A 315 6.34 -29.52 -2.44
CA SER A 315 5.52 -30.74 -2.46
C SER A 315 4.31 -30.74 -1.51
N THR A 316 4.34 -29.95 -0.43
CA THR A 316 3.26 -29.84 0.57
C THR A 316 2.47 -28.53 0.48
N SER A 317 2.61 -27.80 -0.63
CA SER A 317 1.71 -26.69 -0.95
C SER A 317 0.34 -27.19 -1.43
N SER A 318 -0.65 -26.30 -1.46
CA SER A 318 -1.98 -26.57 -2.02
C SER A 318 -2.27 -25.64 -3.20
N ILE A 319 -2.45 -26.20 -4.38
CA ILE A 319 -2.72 -25.48 -5.64
C ILE A 319 -4.10 -25.90 -6.14
N ALA A 320 -5.06 -24.97 -6.10
CA ALA A 320 -6.42 -25.21 -6.54
C ALA A 320 -6.67 -24.59 -7.92
N LEU A 321 -6.93 -25.44 -8.92
CA LEU A 321 -7.27 -25.07 -10.30
C LEU A 321 -8.79 -24.92 -10.43
N ASN A 322 -9.36 -23.94 -9.72
CA ASN A 322 -10.82 -23.74 -9.59
C ASN A 322 -11.41 -22.96 -10.78
N PHE A 323 -11.13 -23.46 -11.99
CA PHE A 323 -11.63 -22.93 -13.24
C PHE A 323 -11.93 -24.07 -14.21
N THR A 324 -12.51 -23.74 -15.37
CA THR A 324 -12.72 -24.67 -16.49
C THR A 324 -11.80 -24.33 -17.64
N GLY A 325 -11.32 -25.34 -18.37
CA GLY A 325 -10.38 -25.15 -19.47
C GLY A 325 -8.92 -25.21 -19.02
N ALA A 326 -8.02 -24.60 -19.79
CA ALA A 326 -6.59 -24.63 -19.57
C ALA A 326 -5.98 -23.24 -19.38
N GLU A 327 -5.08 -23.12 -18.40
CA GLU A 327 -4.18 -21.98 -18.18
C GLU A 327 -2.84 -22.27 -18.85
N THR A 328 -2.24 -21.31 -19.57
CA THR A 328 -0.92 -21.48 -20.17
C THR A 328 0.18 -20.95 -19.26
N VAL A 329 1.19 -21.77 -18.97
CA VAL A 329 2.36 -21.38 -18.16
C VAL A 329 3.65 -21.72 -18.90
N GLY A 330 4.75 -21.05 -18.56
CA GLY A 330 6.06 -21.30 -19.17
C GLY A 330 6.80 -22.48 -18.55
N SER A 331 6.53 -22.79 -17.27
CA SER A 331 7.03 -24.00 -16.61
C SER A 331 6.27 -24.25 -15.32
N VAL A 332 6.25 -25.51 -14.89
CA VAL A 332 5.84 -25.92 -13.55
C VAL A 332 7.02 -26.66 -12.91
N PHE A 333 7.46 -26.19 -11.74
CA PHE A 333 8.66 -26.67 -11.07
C PHE A 333 8.38 -27.03 -9.62
N ASN A 334 8.72 -28.26 -9.21
CA ASN A 334 8.73 -28.65 -7.81
C ASN A 334 10.09 -28.34 -7.19
N SER A 335 10.13 -27.38 -6.28
CA SER A 335 11.36 -26.91 -5.64
C SER A 335 11.99 -27.91 -4.67
N VAL A 336 11.23 -28.89 -4.19
CA VAL A 336 11.71 -29.91 -3.24
C VAL A 336 12.43 -31.04 -3.97
N THR A 337 11.84 -31.52 -5.06
CA THR A 337 12.43 -32.61 -5.88
C THR A 337 13.33 -32.10 -7.00
N ALA A 338 13.37 -30.79 -7.22
CA ALA A 338 14.07 -30.14 -8.32
C ALA A 338 13.65 -30.68 -9.71
N THR A 339 12.36 -30.94 -9.89
CA THR A 339 11.82 -31.50 -11.15
C THR A 339 10.95 -30.49 -11.89
N PHE A 340 11.12 -30.44 -13.21
CA PHE A 340 10.26 -29.68 -14.12
C PHE A 340 9.21 -30.61 -14.74
N LEU A 341 7.99 -30.10 -14.90
CA LEU A 341 6.96 -30.73 -15.72
C LEU A 341 7.36 -30.66 -17.19
N ALA A 342 7.21 -31.77 -17.91
CA ALA A 342 7.37 -31.78 -19.36
C ALA A 342 6.24 -31.01 -20.05
N ASP A 343 6.49 -30.52 -21.26
CA ASP A 343 5.46 -29.87 -22.08
C ASP A 343 4.21 -30.74 -22.24
N GLY A 344 3.05 -30.09 -22.27
CA GLY A 344 1.76 -30.79 -22.37
C GLY A 344 0.68 -30.13 -21.53
N THR A 345 -0.52 -30.70 -21.58
CA THR A 345 -1.67 -30.25 -20.77
C THR A 345 -2.00 -31.30 -19.72
N TYR A 346 -2.04 -30.87 -18.45
CA TYR A 346 -2.22 -31.74 -17.29
C TYR A 346 -3.33 -31.19 -16.41
N ASP A 347 -4.32 -32.01 -16.10
CA ASP A 347 -5.28 -31.72 -15.03
C ASP A 347 -4.64 -31.93 -13.65
N ALA A 348 -5.38 -31.65 -12.58
CA ALA A 348 -4.89 -31.84 -11.21
C ALA A 348 -4.38 -33.27 -10.94
N THR A 349 -5.05 -34.29 -11.48
CA THR A 349 -4.67 -35.70 -11.32
C THR A 349 -3.34 -36.00 -12.01
N GLY A 350 -3.19 -35.56 -13.26
CA GLY A 350 -1.97 -35.70 -14.06
C GLY A 350 -0.77 -35.01 -13.41
N LEU A 351 -0.97 -33.80 -12.88
CA LEU A 351 0.06 -33.05 -12.15
C LEU A 351 0.51 -33.81 -10.89
N ASN A 352 -0.44 -34.25 -10.07
CA ASN A 352 -0.16 -35.02 -8.85
C ASN A 352 0.59 -36.33 -9.16
N ASN A 353 0.17 -37.05 -10.20
CA ASN A 353 0.82 -38.30 -10.63
C ASN A 353 2.24 -38.06 -11.14
N PHE A 354 2.46 -37.01 -11.95
CA PHE A 354 3.79 -36.69 -12.48
C PHE A 354 4.79 -36.37 -11.37
N PHE A 355 4.39 -35.55 -10.40
CA PHE A 355 5.26 -35.11 -9.31
C PHE A 355 5.30 -36.07 -8.12
N GLY A 356 4.38 -37.04 -8.03
CA GLY A 356 4.23 -37.92 -6.87
C GLY A 356 3.78 -37.17 -5.62
N VAL A 357 2.85 -36.22 -5.76
CA VAL A 357 2.36 -35.34 -4.68
C VAL A 357 0.82 -35.32 -4.64
N SER A 358 0.25 -34.65 -3.63
CA SER A 358 -1.19 -34.35 -3.53
C SER A 358 -1.44 -32.84 -3.47
N ALA A 359 -0.62 -32.07 -4.19
CA ALA A 359 -0.61 -30.61 -4.11
C ALA A 359 -1.70 -29.98 -4.98
N PHE A 360 -2.12 -30.62 -6.08
CA PHE A 360 -3.05 -30.05 -7.04
C PHE A 360 -4.48 -30.56 -6.84
N SER A 361 -5.46 -29.68 -7.03
CA SER A 361 -6.91 -29.98 -6.96
C SER A 361 -7.70 -29.12 -7.95
N GLY A 362 -8.99 -29.37 -8.10
CA GLY A 362 -9.88 -28.60 -8.98
C GLY A 362 -10.13 -29.25 -10.34
N THR A 363 -10.86 -28.54 -11.20
CA THR A 363 -11.34 -29.02 -12.51
C THR A 363 -10.55 -28.49 -13.69
N GLY A 364 -9.73 -27.46 -13.47
CA GLY A 364 -8.90 -26.85 -14.51
C GLY A 364 -7.66 -27.69 -14.83
N SER A 365 -6.98 -27.32 -15.91
CA SER A 365 -5.70 -27.89 -16.32
C SER A 365 -4.65 -26.82 -16.54
N LEU A 366 -3.37 -27.20 -16.43
CA LEU A 366 -2.24 -26.38 -16.83
C LEU A 366 -1.67 -26.89 -18.16
N THR A 367 -1.48 -25.99 -19.11
CA THR A 367 -0.73 -26.24 -20.34
C THR A 367 0.66 -25.64 -20.22
N VAL A 368 1.69 -26.50 -20.20
CA VAL A 368 3.08 -26.08 -20.33
C VAL A 368 3.42 -26.04 -21.80
N SER A 369 3.69 -24.84 -22.32
CA SER A 369 4.20 -24.63 -23.66
C SER A 369 5.66 -24.27 -23.58
N ALA A 370 6.53 -24.95 -24.35
CA ALA A 370 7.90 -24.50 -24.54
C ALA A 370 7.91 -23.00 -24.86
N ILE A 371 8.82 -22.29 -24.19
CA ILE A 371 9.34 -21.05 -24.74
C ILE A 371 9.92 -21.46 -26.11
N PRO A 372 9.46 -20.92 -27.25
CA PRO A 372 10.15 -21.15 -28.49
C PRO A 372 11.58 -20.70 -28.24
N GLU A 373 12.55 -21.61 -28.26
CA GLU A 373 13.94 -21.17 -28.23
C GLU A 373 14.08 -20.12 -29.33
N PRO A 374 14.71 -18.96 -29.07
CA PRO A 374 15.02 -18.00 -30.12
C PRO A 374 15.96 -18.69 -31.11
N ALA A 375 15.37 -19.33 -32.11
CA ALA A 375 15.93 -19.98 -33.27
C ALA A 375 17.40 -20.42 -33.13
N THR A 376 17.63 -21.57 -32.51
CA THR A 376 18.76 -22.46 -32.87
C THR A 376 18.70 -22.82 -34.38
N VAL A 377 17.54 -22.61 -35.01
CA VAL A 377 17.29 -22.65 -36.47
C VAL A 377 17.96 -21.51 -37.26
N ALA A 378 18.31 -20.37 -36.64
CA ALA A 378 18.98 -19.27 -37.33
C ALA A 378 20.51 -19.41 -37.37
N MET A 379 21.13 -20.14 -36.44
CA MET A 379 22.59 -20.35 -36.45
C MET A 379 23.05 -21.49 -37.36
N LEU A 380 22.19 -22.47 -37.69
CA LEU A 380 22.58 -23.57 -38.58
C LEU A 380 22.40 -23.24 -40.08
N ALA A 381 21.57 -22.24 -40.42
CA ALA A 381 21.48 -21.70 -41.78
C ALA A 381 22.58 -20.65 -42.10
N GLY A 382 23.20 -20.05 -41.08
CA GLY A 382 24.31 -19.09 -41.24
C GLY A 382 25.69 -19.73 -41.43
N LEU A 383 25.89 -20.98 -41.02
CA LEU A 383 27.18 -21.68 -41.16
C LEU A 383 27.33 -22.48 -42.47
N ALA A 384 26.25 -22.71 -43.22
CA ALA A 384 26.30 -23.38 -44.53
C ALA A 384 26.64 -22.42 -45.70
N GLY A 385 26.66 -21.10 -45.48
CA GLY A 385 26.93 -20.08 -46.51
C GLY A 385 28.36 -19.55 -46.58
N LEU A 386 29.23 -19.89 -45.62
CA LEU A 386 30.59 -19.35 -45.50
C LEU A 386 31.71 -20.31 -45.95
N GLY A 387 31.37 -21.47 -46.53
CA GLY A 387 32.32 -22.49 -46.96
C GLY A 387 32.77 -22.46 -48.42
N LEU A 388 32.28 -21.55 -49.26
CA LEU A 388 32.51 -21.62 -50.73
C LEU A 388 32.88 -20.27 -51.38
N ALA A 389 33.86 -19.55 -50.83
CA ALA A 389 34.40 -18.36 -51.50
C ALA A 389 35.87 -18.07 -51.15
N ALA A 390 36.77 -19.04 -51.32
CA ALA A 390 38.20 -18.75 -51.37
C ALA A 390 39.00 -19.83 -52.11
N THR A 391 38.87 -19.94 -53.44
CA THR A 391 39.96 -20.37 -54.34
C THR A 391 39.57 -20.30 -55.82
N ARG A 392 39.89 -19.17 -56.47
CA ARG A 392 40.49 -19.11 -57.83
C ARG A 392 40.50 -17.67 -58.34
N ARG A 393 41.66 -17.00 -58.26
CA ARG A 393 42.02 -15.92 -59.19
C ARG A 393 43.30 -16.34 -59.89
N ARG A 394 43.16 -17.01 -61.05
CA ARG A 394 44.21 -17.13 -62.07
C ARG A 394 43.78 -16.26 -63.24
N ARG A 395 44.64 -15.33 -63.64
CA ARG A 395 44.87 -14.98 -65.06
C ARG A 395 46.25 -14.35 -65.16
N HIS A 396 47.20 -15.13 -65.68
CA HIS A 396 48.34 -14.60 -66.41
C HIS A 396 47.88 -14.29 -67.84
N ALA A 397 48.42 -13.22 -68.41
CA ALA A 397 48.75 -13.17 -69.82
C ALA A 397 50.00 -14.01 -70.09
#